data_AF-A0A4W3IAA0-F1
#
_entry.id   AF-A0A4W3IAA0-F1
#
_cell.length_a   1.000
_cell.length_b   1.000
_cell.length_c   1.000
_cell.angle_alpha   90.00
_cell.angle_beta   90.00
_cell.angle_gamma   90.00
#
_symmetry.space_group_name_H-M   'P 1'
#
loop_
_entity.id
_entity.type
_entity.pdbx_description
1 polymer ?
#
loop_
_entity_poly.entity_id
_entity_poly.type
_entity_poly.pdbx_seq_one_letter_code
_entity_poly.pdbx_strand_id
1 'polypeptide(L)'
;MARRESENRRFSLLLDVSPHLGSQPAACHREDQELIQWLREQGADTVTIERFHAEAYSLMDILEHITKDDLRQLQLRGGILCRIWNAVLKFRKTPKVED
;
A
#
# COMPACT_ATOMS: atom_id res chain seq x y z
N MET A 1 -64.31 -9.86 13.08
CA MET A 1 -62.92 -9.90 13.59
C MET A 1 -62.00 -9.79 12.40
N ALA A 2 -61.33 -8.65 12.28
CA ALA A 2 -60.43 -8.30 11.20
C ALA A 2 -58.99 -8.60 11.65
N ARG A 3 -58.23 -9.36 10.86
CA ARG A 3 -57.00 -8.84 10.23
C ARG A 3 -56.39 -9.86 9.30
N ARG A 4 -56.01 -9.33 8.14
CA ARG A 4 -55.49 -9.96 6.95
C ARG A 4 -54.11 -9.37 6.78
N GLU A 5 -53.05 -10.15 6.98
CA GLU A 5 -51.68 -9.72 6.72
C GLU A 5 -50.97 -10.83 5.95
N SER A 6 -51.24 -10.85 4.64
CA SER A 6 -50.20 -11.17 3.66
C SER A 6 -49.35 -9.92 3.54
N GLU A 7 -48.08 -9.99 3.91
CA GLU A 7 -47.07 -9.07 3.38
C GLU A 7 -45.68 -9.69 3.54
N ASN A 8 -44.96 -9.75 2.41
CA ASN A 8 -43.50 -9.75 2.35
C ASN A 8 -42.69 -10.98 2.81
N ARG A 9 -42.91 -12.14 2.18
CA ARG A 9 -41.76 -13.01 1.79
C ARG A 9 -41.11 -12.49 0.50
N ARG A 10 -40.70 -11.23 0.53
CA ARG A 10 -39.97 -10.58 -0.57
C ARG A 10 -38.56 -10.21 -0.13
N PHE A 11 -37.95 -11.07 0.67
CA PHE A 11 -36.50 -11.08 0.89
C PHE A 11 -35.86 -12.05 -0.10
N SER A 12 -35.98 -11.70 -1.37
CA SER A 12 -35.08 -12.15 -2.43
C SER A 12 -34.01 -11.06 -2.58
N LEU A 13 -32.89 -11.27 -1.92
CA LEU A 13 -31.56 -10.71 -2.19
C LEU A 13 -30.61 -11.68 -1.49
N LEU A 14 -30.25 -12.79 -2.14
CA LEU A 14 -29.06 -12.84 -2.99
C LEU A 14 -27.92 -12.00 -2.41
N LEU A 15 -27.29 -12.54 -1.39
CA LEU A 15 -25.87 -12.32 -1.14
C LEU A 15 -25.23 -13.70 -1.27
N ASP A 16 -25.05 -14.12 -2.53
CA ASP A 16 -24.10 -15.17 -2.85
C ASP A 16 -22.73 -14.60 -2.50
N VAL A 17 -22.28 -14.99 -1.32
CA VAL A 17 -20.96 -14.69 -0.79
C VAL A 17 -19.97 -15.39 -1.72
N SER A 18 -19.41 -14.63 -2.65
CA SER A 18 -18.23 -15.03 -3.41
C SER A 18 -17.09 -15.35 -2.44
N PRO A 19 -16.56 -16.59 -2.40
CA PRO A 19 -15.38 -16.91 -1.64
C PRO A 19 -14.22 -17.06 -2.63
N HIS A 20 -13.55 -15.97 -2.97
CA HIS A 20 -12.14 -16.08 -3.34
C HIS A 20 -11.38 -14.79 -3.07
N LEU A 21 -10.43 -14.96 -2.15
CA LEU A 21 -9.25 -14.16 -1.89
C LEU A 21 -9.42 -12.86 -1.09
N GLY A 22 -9.31 -13.03 0.23
CA GLY A 22 -8.24 -12.31 0.94
C GLY A 22 -8.68 -11.07 1.70
N SER A 23 -9.40 -11.29 2.80
CA SER A 23 -9.43 -10.39 3.93
C SER A 23 -8.04 -9.88 4.33
N GLN A 24 -7.87 -8.56 4.50
CA GLN A 24 -7.12 -7.95 5.62
C GLN A 24 -7.37 -6.42 5.72
N PRO A 25 -7.24 -5.83 6.92
CA PRO A 25 -8.20 -4.87 7.49
C PRO A 25 -7.84 -3.41 7.18
N ALA A 26 -8.87 -2.60 6.92
CA ALA A 26 -8.79 -1.18 6.55
C ALA A 26 -8.18 -0.22 7.61
N ALA A 27 -7.53 -0.71 8.66
CA ALA A 27 -6.95 0.11 9.73
C ALA A 27 -5.41 0.10 9.81
N CYS A 28 -4.73 -0.89 9.19
CA CYS A 28 -3.27 -0.86 8.96
C CYS A 28 -2.89 -0.05 7.71
N HIS A 29 -3.89 0.31 6.89
CA HIS A 29 -3.68 0.74 5.52
C HIS A 29 -2.97 2.09 5.36
N ARG A 30 -2.99 3.02 6.32
CA ARG A 30 -2.57 4.39 5.99
C ARG A 30 -1.07 4.52 5.69
N GLU A 31 -0.23 4.01 6.58
CA GLU A 31 1.23 4.07 6.41
C GLU A 31 1.68 3.19 5.22
N ASP A 32 1.04 2.02 5.08
CA ASP A 32 1.18 1.16 3.91
C ASP A 32 0.78 1.89 2.63
N GLN A 33 -0.33 2.64 2.61
CA GLN A 33 -0.80 3.40 1.44
C GLN A 33 0.19 4.50 1.07
N GLU A 34 0.77 5.22 2.05
CA GLU A 34 1.76 6.26 1.79
C GLU A 34 3.04 5.68 1.17
N LEU A 35 3.51 4.55 1.70
CA LEU A 35 4.63 3.81 1.13
C LEU A 35 4.33 3.33 -0.30
N ILE A 36 3.20 2.66 -0.49
CA ILE A 36 2.74 2.14 -1.77
C ILE A 36 2.64 3.28 -2.78
N GLN A 37 1.99 4.39 -2.41
CA GLN A 37 1.82 5.55 -3.29
C GLN A 37 3.17 6.14 -3.69
N TRP A 38 4.05 6.39 -2.72
CA TRP A 38 5.37 6.95 -2.98
C TRP A 38 6.22 6.04 -3.89
N LEU A 39 6.19 4.73 -3.65
CA LEU A 39 6.88 3.75 -4.49
C LEU A 39 6.32 3.73 -5.92
N ARG A 40 4.99 3.80 -6.08
CA ARG A 40 4.35 3.89 -7.41
C ARG A 40 4.72 5.18 -8.14
N GLU A 41 4.86 6.30 -7.44
CA GLU A 41 5.32 7.56 -8.04
C GLU A 41 6.76 7.46 -8.58
N GLN A 42 7.62 6.65 -7.94
CA GLN A 42 8.96 6.37 -8.48
C GLN A 42 8.91 5.40 -9.68
N GLY A 43 7.77 4.76 -9.93
CA GLY A 43 7.56 3.75 -10.98
C GLY A 43 7.83 2.33 -10.50
N ALA A 44 7.68 2.05 -9.20
CA ALA A 44 7.81 0.70 -8.67
C ALA A 44 6.61 -0.15 -9.09
N ASP A 45 6.90 -1.36 -9.55
CA ASP A 45 5.90 -2.38 -9.81
C ASP A 45 5.35 -2.96 -8.51
N THR A 46 4.18 -3.59 -8.56
CA THR A 46 3.55 -4.26 -7.40
C THR A 46 4.50 -5.25 -6.73
N VAL A 47 5.28 -6.02 -7.51
CA VAL A 47 6.27 -6.96 -6.98
C VAL A 47 7.34 -6.26 -6.14
N THR A 48 7.76 -5.06 -6.55
CA THR A 48 8.72 -4.27 -5.79
C THR A 48 8.10 -3.80 -4.48
N ILE A 49 6.87 -3.29 -4.54
CA ILE A 49 6.12 -2.80 -3.37
C ILE A 49 5.91 -3.93 -2.34
N GLU A 50 5.54 -5.12 -2.80
CA GLU A 50 5.39 -6.30 -1.94
C GLU A 50 6.71 -6.69 -1.25
N ARG A 51 7.87 -6.52 -1.91
CA ARG A 51 9.17 -6.78 -1.26
C ARG A 51 9.46 -5.79 -0.14
N PHE A 52 9.17 -4.50 -0.35
CA PHE A 52 9.30 -3.51 0.71
C PHE A 52 8.41 -3.83 1.92
N HIS A 53 7.17 -4.27 1.66
CA HIS A 53 6.26 -4.76 2.72
C HIS A 53 6.78 -6.03 3.41
N ALA A 54 7.33 -6.98 2.65
CA ALA A 54 7.84 -8.24 3.20
C ALA A 54 9.02 -8.02 4.15
N GLU A 55 9.82 -6.97 3.91
CA GLU A 55 10.90 -6.54 4.79
C GLU A 55 10.45 -5.56 5.89
N ALA A 56 9.14 -5.29 5.98
CA ALA A 56 8.54 -4.36 6.95
C ALA A 56 9.14 -2.95 6.90
N TYR A 57 9.57 -2.50 5.71
CA TYR A 57 10.03 -1.13 5.53
C TYR A 57 8.85 -0.16 5.57
N SER A 58 8.95 0.89 6.38
CA SER A 58 8.05 2.04 6.34
C SER A 58 8.58 3.13 5.40
N LEU A 59 7.69 4.03 4.94
CA LEU A 59 8.11 5.15 4.08
C LEU A 59 9.24 5.97 4.73
N MET A 60 9.15 6.27 6.02
CA MET A 60 10.22 6.98 6.74
C MET A 60 11.53 6.19 6.76
N ASP A 61 11.48 4.88 7.01
CA ASP A 61 12.67 4.02 6.98
C ASP A 61 13.37 4.07 5.62
N ILE A 62 12.58 4.07 4.54
CA ILE A 62 13.10 4.23 3.19
C ILE A 62 13.73 5.61 3.00
N LEU A 63 13.05 6.67 3.42
CA LEU A 63 13.54 8.03 3.20
C LEU A 63 14.75 8.39 4.07
N GLU A 64 14.82 7.92 5.31
CA GLU A 64 15.83 8.30 6.29
C GLU A 64 16.97 7.29 6.44
N HIS A 65 16.66 5.98 6.42
CA HIS A 65 17.61 4.93 6.79
C HIS A 65 18.13 4.10 5.63
N ILE A 66 17.36 3.94 4.53
CA ILE A 66 17.77 3.04 3.46
C ILE A 66 19.11 3.44 2.84
N THR A 67 19.92 2.45 2.52
CA THR A 67 21.16 2.63 1.78
C THR A 67 21.03 2.11 0.36
N LYS A 68 22.03 2.44 -0.47
CA LYS A 68 22.12 1.91 -1.83
C LYS A 68 22.28 0.38 -1.84
N ASP A 69 22.83 -0.21 -0.77
CA ASP A 69 23.01 -1.65 -0.65
C ASP A 69 21.68 -2.36 -0.36
N ASP A 70 20.86 -1.82 0.55
CA ASP A 70 19.51 -2.35 0.83
C ASP A 70 18.65 -2.41 -0.45
N LEU A 71 18.66 -1.33 -1.25
CA LEU A 71 17.99 -1.30 -2.56
C LEU A 71 18.52 -2.36 -3.53
N ARG A 72 19.79 -2.76 -3.39
CA ARG A 72 20.41 -3.82 -4.19
C ARG A 72 20.02 -5.21 -3.67
N GLN A 73 19.87 -5.37 -2.35
CA GLN A 73 19.39 -6.61 -1.72
C GLN A 73 17.93 -6.90 -2.06
N LEU A 74 17.10 -5.86 -2.18
CA LEU A 74 15.72 -5.91 -2.69
C LEU A 74 15.62 -6.36 -4.16
N GLN A 75 16.75 -6.60 -4.83
CA GLN A 75 16.86 -7.02 -6.24
C GLN A 75 16.03 -6.15 -7.20
N LEU A 76 16.10 -4.84 -6.98
CA LEU A 76 15.44 -3.85 -7.80
C LEU A 76 16.09 -3.79 -9.19
N ARG A 77 15.27 -3.57 -10.23
CA ARG A 77 15.80 -3.26 -11.57
C ARG A 77 16.67 -2.00 -11.48
N GLY A 78 17.80 -1.97 -12.18
CA GLY A 78 18.73 -0.82 -12.09
C GLY A 78 18.06 0.54 -12.35
N GLY A 79 17.06 0.58 -13.23
CA GLY A 79 16.25 1.77 -13.47
C GLY A 79 15.43 2.23 -12.26
N ILE A 80 14.72 1.32 -11.57
CA ILE A 80 13.90 1.68 -10.41
C ILE A 80 14.77 2.00 -9.18
N LEU A 81 15.87 1.26 -9.00
CA LEU A 81 16.86 1.52 -7.95
C LEU A 81 17.39 2.95 -8.04
N CYS A 82 17.79 3.41 -9.23
CA CYS A 82 18.27 4.78 -9.42
C CYS A 82 17.19 5.83 -9.13
N ARG A 83 15.92 5.58 -9.46
CA ARG A 83 14.82 6.52 -9.20
C ARG A 83 14.53 6.64 -7.71
N ILE A 84 14.35 5.51 -7.02
CA ILE A 84 14.13 5.46 -5.58
C ILE A 84 15.30 6.11 -4.85
N TRP A 85 16.53 5.73 -5.17
CA TRP A 85 17.72 6.33 -4.54
C TRP A 85 17.82 7.84 -4.77
N ASN A 86 17.51 8.32 -5.98
CA ASN A 86 17.50 9.75 -6.26
C ASN A 86 16.40 10.50 -5.49
N ALA A 87 15.22 9.90 -5.33
CA ALA A 87 14.13 10.47 -4.55
C ALA A 87 14.47 10.55 -3.06
N VAL A 88 15.07 9.50 -2.49
CA VAL A 88 15.62 9.48 -1.14
C VAL A 88 16.67 10.58 -0.96
N LEU A 89 17.64 10.69 -1.87
CA LEU A 89 18.65 11.75 -1.80
C LEU A 89 18.05 13.16 -1.89
N LYS A 90 17.00 13.36 -2.69
CA LYS A 90 16.29 14.64 -2.77
C LYS A 90 15.63 14.97 -1.43
N PHE A 91 14.93 14.02 -0.83
CA PHE A 91 14.30 14.19 0.49
C PHE A 91 15.32 14.52 1.58
N ARG A 92 16.50 13.87 1.57
CA ARG A 92 17.57 14.17 2.53
C ARG A 92 18.26 15.52 2.27
N LYS A 93 18.26 15.97 1.02
CA LYS A 93 18.91 17.24 0.61
C LYS A 93 17.99 18.45 0.75
N THR A 94 16.67 18.28 0.83
CA THR A 94 15.80 19.40 1.15
C THR A 94 16.14 19.86 2.57
N PRO A 95 16.74 21.05 2.75
CA PRO A 95 16.87 21.59 4.09
C PRO A 95 15.44 21.74 4.63
N LYS A 96 15.16 21.20 5.81
CA LYS A 96 14.00 21.62 6.60
C LYS A 96 14.24 23.10 6.91
N VAL A 97 13.88 23.99 5.99
CA VAL A 97 13.68 25.41 6.29
C VAL A 97 12.37 25.43 7.06
N GLU A 98 12.51 25.18 8.36
CA GLU A 98 11.48 25.41 9.37
C GLU A 98 11.36 26.93 9.50
N ASP A 99 10.17 27.46 9.24
CA ASP A 99 9.79 28.88 9.46
C ASP A 99 9.33 29.05 10.91
#